data_AF-A0A5C5Z888-F1
#
_entry.id   AF-A0A5C5Z888-F1
#
_cell.length_a   1.000
_cell.length_b   1.000
_cell.length_c   1.000
_cell.angle_alpha   90.00
_cell.angle_beta   90.00
_cell.angle_gamma   90.00
#
_symmetry.space_group_name_H-M   'P 1'
#
loop_
_entity.id
_entity.type
_entity.pdbx_description
1 polymer ?
#
loop_
_entity_poly.entity_id
_entity_poly.type
_entity_poly.pdbx_seq_one_letter_code
_entity_poly.pdbx_strand_id
1 'polypeptide(L)'
;MRPGAISYRFSSRPVSTGPLQELVDRIPENRFSAIVGNHGTGKSTLIRSLAPLLSNRFDTIGEVLLCAREPKTNRWCHHNQTRDQVTREQSRIKSGGLLIIDGLEQLSFPAILVIGIRAKRRGQQVLATSHHPILGFKTLHRTTLSAELVQELTEQLIDGIPSDQKRLVMNEVQRRMASETVNLRDLWFDCYDLVCR
;
A
#
# COMPACT_ATOMS: atom_id res chain seq x y z
N MET A 1 -9.62 -1.17 -14.56
CA MET A 1 -8.94 -2.27 -13.83
C MET A 1 -9.43 -2.35 -12.40
N ARG A 2 -9.70 -3.54 -11.87
CA ARG A 2 -10.07 -3.69 -10.44
C ARG A 2 -8.81 -3.69 -9.57
N PRO A 3 -8.74 -2.88 -8.49
CA PRO A 3 -7.67 -2.98 -7.51
C PRO A 3 -7.62 -4.41 -6.92
N GLY A 4 -6.46 -5.09 -7.00
CA GLY A 4 -6.26 -6.43 -6.43
C GLY A 4 -6.17 -7.60 -7.40
N ALA A 5 -6.20 -7.37 -8.73
CA ALA A 5 -6.08 -8.44 -9.73
C ALA A 5 -4.66 -9.02 -9.87
N ILE A 6 -3.63 -8.32 -9.36
CA ILE A 6 -2.22 -8.69 -9.50
C ILE A 6 -1.64 -8.86 -8.09
N SER A 7 -1.07 -10.03 -7.80
CA SER A 7 -0.33 -10.30 -6.57
C SER A 7 0.91 -9.41 -6.47
N TYR A 8 1.27 -8.98 -5.25
CA TYR A 8 2.47 -8.18 -5.08
C TYR A 8 3.71 -8.99 -5.49
N ARG A 9 4.56 -8.40 -6.34
CA ARG A 9 5.85 -8.95 -6.74
C ARG A 9 6.98 -8.16 -6.10
N PHE A 10 7.95 -8.85 -5.53
CA PHE A 10 9.16 -8.23 -5.01
C PHE A 10 10.10 -7.90 -6.17
N SER A 11 10.70 -6.70 -6.16
CA SER A 11 11.61 -6.22 -7.22
C SER A 11 12.90 -7.03 -7.31
N SER A 12 13.32 -7.66 -6.21
CA SER A 12 14.42 -8.61 -6.16
C SER A 12 13.84 -10.02 -6.16
N ARG A 13 14.31 -10.89 -7.06
CA ARG A 13 14.00 -12.33 -7.02
C ARG A 13 14.44 -12.85 -5.64
N PRO A 14 13.52 -13.28 -4.76
CA PRO A 14 13.91 -13.84 -3.49
C PRO A 14 14.55 -15.21 -3.73
N VAL A 15 15.71 -15.44 -3.11
CA VAL A 15 16.38 -16.76 -3.06
C VAL A 15 15.61 -17.72 -2.14
N SER A 16 14.72 -17.19 -1.28
CA SER A 16 13.92 -17.94 -0.31
C SER A 16 12.43 -17.98 -0.67
N THR A 17 11.83 -19.15 -0.43
CA THR A 17 10.38 -19.35 -0.36
C THR A 17 9.84 -18.71 0.93
N GLY A 18 9.51 -17.41 0.92
CA GLY A 18 8.71 -16.83 2.01
C GLY A 18 8.85 -15.34 2.34
N PRO A 19 9.16 -14.41 1.41
CA PRO A 19 9.35 -13.00 1.77
C PRO A 19 8.11 -12.35 2.42
N LEU A 20 6.91 -12.83 2.10
CA LEU A 20 5.67 -12.38 2.78
C LEU A 20 5.61 -12.86 4.23
N GLN A 21 6.00 -14.12 4.49
CA GLN A 21 6.00 -14.68 5.83
C GLN A 21 7.02 -13.98 6.73
N GLU A 22 8.23 -13.72 6.20
CA GLU A 22 9.27 -12.96 6.89
C GLU A 22 8.77 -11.56 7.31
N LEU A 23 7.99 -10.88 6.46
CA LEU A 23 7.39 -9.60 6.82
C LEU A 23 6.35 -9.73 7.94
N VAL A 24 5.52 -10.78 7.91
CA VAL A 24 4.52 -11.06 8.96
C VAL A 24 5.19 -11.34 10.30
N ASP A 25 6.26 -12.14 10.29
CA ASP A 25 6.98 -12.54 11.50
C ASP A 25 7.69 -11.36 12.18
N ARG A 26 8.09 -10.34 11.40
CA ARG A 26 8.71 -9.11 11.90
C ARG A 26 7.72 -8.09 12.47
N ILE A 27 6.42 -8.20 12.20
CA ILE A 27 5.43 -7.23 12.72
C ILE A 27 5.39 -7.26 14.26
N PRO A 28 5.30 -8.43 14.94
CA PRO A 28 5.31 -8.50 16.40
C PRO A 28 6.55 -7.94 17.09
N GLU A 29 7.70 -7.93 16.41
CA GLU A 29 8.95 -7.37 16.95
C GLU A 29 8.85 -5.86 17.19
N ASN A 30 7.94 -5.18 16.50
CA ASN A 30 7.81 -3.73 16.55
C ASN A 30 6.35 -3.32 16.70
N ARG A 31 6.03 -2.58 17.77
CA ARG A 31 4.66 -2.10 17.99
C ARG A 31 4.13 -1.23 16.84
N PHE A 32 5.02 -0.47 16.20
CA PHE A 32 4.70 0.44 15.10
C PHE A 32 5.59 0.12 13.90
N SER A 33 4.96 -0.30 12.83
CA SER A 33 5.60 -0.84 11.64
C SER A 33 5.05 -0.15 10.38
N ALA A 34 5.91 0.14 9.41
CA ALA A 34 5.52 0.85 8.19
C ALA A 34 6.04 0.17 6.91
N ILE A 35 5.17 0.08 5.90
CA ILE A 35 5.53 -0.18 4.51
C ILE A 35 5.65 1.17 3.80
N VAL A 36 6.86 1.51 3.37
CA VAL A 36 7.18 2.83 2.83
C VAL A 36 7.42 2.75 1.33
N GLY A 37 6.99 3.75 0.57
CA GLY A 37 7.39 3.90 -0.83
C GLY A 37 6.46 4.83 -1.58
N ASN A 38 6.87 5.25 -2.78
CA ASN A 38 6.19 6.28 -3.57
C ASN A 38 4.75 5.87 -3.97
N HIS A 39 4.01 6.80 -4.56
CA HIS A 39 2.71 6.49 -5.15
C HIS A 39 2.86 5.42 -6.25
N GLY A 40 1.88 4.51 -6.33
CA GLY A 40 1.87 3.49 -7.39
C GLY A 40 2.81 2.29 -7.20
N THR A 41 3.65 2.26 -6.17
CA THR A 41 4.63 1.17 -5.96
C THR A 41 4.05 -0.14 -5.40
N GLY A 42 2.74 -0.22 -5.21
CA GLY A 42 2.08 -1.45 -4.76
C GLY A 42 1.97 -1.65 -3.25
N LYS A 43 2.11 -0.62 -2.40
CA LYS A 43 1.93 -0.71 -0.94
C LYS A 43 0.60 -1.37 -0.53
N SER A 44 -0.52 -0.89 -1.06
CA SER A 44 -1.84 -1.48 -0.82
C SER A 44 -1.94 -2.92 -1.36
N THR A 45 -1.27 -3.21 -2.46
CA THR A 45 -1.19 -4.57 -3.03
C THR A 45 -0.42 -5.51 -2.12
N LEU A 46 0.67 -5.04 -1.50
CA LEU A 46 1.43 -5.79 -0.49
C LEU A 46 0.57 -6.06 0.75
N ILE A 47 -0.12 -5.06 1.29
CA ILE A 47 -1.04 -5.25 2.43
C ILE A 47 -2.08 -6.34 2.14
N ARG A 48 -2.72 -6.29 0.96
CA ARG A 48 -3.68 -7.33 0.54
C ARG A 48 -3.04 -8.71 0.42
N SER A 49 -1.80 -8.79 -0.06
CA SER A 49 -1.05 -10.04 -0.16
C SER A 49 -0.67 -10.60 1.21
N LEU A 50 -0.49 -9.73 2.22
CA LEU A 50 -0.23 -10.12 3.60
C LEU A 50 -1.50 -10.52 4.36
N ALA A 51 -2.68 -10.01 3.97
CA ALA A 51 -3.92 -10.15 4.73
C ALA A 51 -4.27 -11.60 5.15
N PRO A 52 -4.12 -12.64 4.29
CA PRO A 52 -4.36 -14.02 4.70
C PRO A 52 -3.39 -14.49 5.81
N LEU A 53 -2.11 -14.13 5.69
CA LEU A 53 -1.07 -14.51 6.65
C LEU A 53 -1.22 -13.75 7.97
N LEU A 54 -1.61 -12.47 7.91
CA LEU A 54 -1.90 -11.67 9.10
C LEU A 54 -3.09 -12.25 9.87
N SER A 55 -4.14 -12.71 9.17
CA SER A 55 -5.31 -13.31 9.79
C SER A 55 -4.99 -14.61 10.54
N ASN A 56 -3.97 -15.33 10.11
CA ASN A 56 -3.46 -16.51 10.83
C ASN A 56 -2.59 -16.13 12.04
N ARG A 57 -2.02 -14.92 12.05
CA ARG A 57 -1.07 -14.47 13.08
C ARG A 57 -1.73 -13.66 14.20
N PHE A 58 -2.81 -12.94 13.91
CA PHE A 58 -3.45 -12.01 14.84
C PHE A 58 -4.93 -12.36 15.04
N ASP A 59 -5.33 -12.54 16.30
CA ASP A 59 -6.72 -12.87 16.67
C ASP A 59 -7.74 -11.80 16.31
N THR A 60 -7.31 -10.54 16.15
CA THR A 60 -8.18 -9.43 15.76
C THR A 60 -7.41 -8.44 14.92
N ILE A 61 -7.96 -8.15 13.74
CA ILE A 61 -7.41 -7.18 12.79
C ILE A 61 -8.47 -6.12 12.53
N GLY A 62 -8.08 -4.85 12.61
CA GLY A 62 -8.88 -3.75 12.08
C GLY A 62 -8.12 -3.11 10.93
N GLU A 63 -8.78 -2.94 9.78
CA GLU A 63 -8.19 -2.33 8.59
C GLU A 63 -8.89 -1.02 8.26
N VAL A 64 -8.09 0.02 8.01
CA VAL A 64 -8.58 1.33 7.64
C VAL A 64 -7.87 1.78 6.38
N LEU A 65 -8.64 1.88 5.29
CA LEU A 65 -8.18 2.44 4.03
C LEU A 65 -8.47 3.94 4.00
N LEU A 66 -7.42 4.74 4.07
CA LEU A 66 -7.48 6.18 3.89
C LEU A 66 -7.27 6.46 2.40
N CYS A 67 -8.36 6.73 1.70
CA CYS A 67 -8.31 7.24 0.33
C CYS A 67 -8.52 8.75 0.37
N ALA A 68 -7.58 9.50 -0.19
CA ALA A 68 -7.78 10.91 -0.51
C ALA A 68 -8.88 10.97 -1.59
N ARG A 69 -10.13 11.08 -1.18
CA ARG A 69 -11.17 11.60 -2.07
C ARG A 69 -10.95 13.10 -2.16
N GLU A 70 -11.05 13.65 -3.37
CA GLU A 70 -11.10 15.11 -3.53
C GLU A 70 -12.13 15.69 -2.55
N PRO A 71 -11.73 16.57 -1.62
CA PRO A 71 -12.67 17.12 -0.67
C PRO A 71 -13.59 18.06 -1.44
N LYS A 72 -14.83 17.64 -1.72
CA LYS A 72 -15.91 18.56 -2.10
C LYS A 72 -16.33 19.47 -0.94
N THR A 73 -15.80 19.25 0.26
CA THR A 73 -16.16 19.93 1.52
C THR A 73 -14.93 20.27 2.37
N ASN A 74 -15.14 21.18 3.33
CA ASN A 74 -14.16 21.76 4.25
C ASN A 74 -13.10 20.75 4.80
N ARG A 75 -11.81 21.06 4.63
CA ARG A 75 -10.66 20.18 4.98
C ARG A 75 -10.69 19.71 6.44
N TRP A 76 -11.22 20.53 7.34
CA TRP A 76 -11.28 20.25 8.77
C TRP A 76 -12.24 19.09 9.09
N CYS A 77 -13.41 19.07 8.46
CA CYS A 77 -14.36 17.96 8.58
C CYS A 77 -13.77 16.63 8.09
N HIS A 78 -13.01 16.67 6.99
CA HIS A 78 -12.36 15.48 6.46
C HIS A 78 -11.32 14.92 7.45
N HIS A 79 -10.49 15.75 8.06
CA HIS A 79 -9.48 15.28 9.03
C HIS A 79 -10.12 14.63 10.27
N ASN A 80 -11.19 15.23 10.78
CA ASN A 80 -11.93 14.66 11.91
C ASN A 80 -12.55 13.32 11.52
N GLN A 81 -13.15 13.21 10.34
CA GLN A 81 -13.76 11.97 9.86
C GLN A 81 -12.74 10.84 9.70
N THR A 82 -11.58 11.12 9.09
CA THR A 82 -10.48 10.16 8.93
C THR A 82 -9.98 9.66 10.29
N ARG A 83 -9.78 10.58 11.25
CA ARG A 83 -9.37 10.24 12.62
C ARG A 83 -10.43 9.40 13.34
N ASP A 84 -11.70 9.75 13.20
CA ASP A 84 -12.80 9.07 13.88
C ASP A 84 -13.01 7.66 13.31
N GLN A 85 -12.78 7.46 12.00
CA GLN A 85 -12.75 6.14 11.38
C GLN A 85 -11.64 5.28 11.98
N VAL A 86 -10.39 5.79 12.05
CA VAL A 86 -9.27 5.05 12.65
C VAL A 86 -9.54 4.74 14.12
N THR A 87 -10.06 5.70 14.87
CA THR A 87 -10.36 5.54 16.30
C THR A 87 -11.44 4.49 16.52
N ARG A 88 -12.45 4.43 15.65
CA ARG A 88 -13.53 3.45 15.70
C ARG A 88 -13.03 2.05 15.39
N GLU A 89 -12.21 1.85 14.37
CA GLU A 89 -11.66 0.52 14.09
C GLU A 89 -10.68 0.10 15.20
N GLN A 90 -9.84 1.02 15.67
CA GLN A 90 -8.90 0.73 16.77
C GLN A 90 -9.61 0.29 18.06
N SER A 91 -10.80 0.83 18.37
CA SER A 91 -11.53 0.48 19.59
C SER A 91 -12.11 -0.95 19.57
N ARG A 92 -12.35 -1.50 18.36
CA ARG A 92 -12.83 -2.87 18.15
C ARG A 92 -11.73 -3.92 18.29
N ILE A 93 -10.47 -3.52 18.13
CA ILE A 93 -9.32 -4.41 18.22
C ILE A 93 -9.04 -4.75 19.70
N LYS A 94 -8.86 -6.04 19.99
CA LYS A 94 -8.48 -6.55 21.31
C LYS A 94 -7.00 -6.29 21.61
N SER A 95 -6.59 -6.46 22.87
CA SER A 95 -5.17 -6.44 23.22
C SER A 95 -4.42 -7.53 22.45
N GLY A 96 -3.22 -7.23 21.95
CA GLY A 96 -2.46 -8.12 21.06
C GLY A 96 -2.88 -8.10 19.59
N GLY A 97 -3.99 -7.44 19.23
CA GLY A 97 -4.45 -7.33 17.85
C GLY A 97 -3.68 -6.30 17.00
N LEU A 98 -3.97 -6.29 15.70
CA LEU A 98 -3.28 -5.48 14.69
C LEU A 98 -4.22 -4.44 14.07
N LEU A 99 -3.81 -3.17 14.09
CA LEU A 99 -4.43 -2.09 13.33
C LEU A 99 -3.64 -1.85 12.03
N ILE A 100 -4.28 -2.02 10.88
CA ILE A 100 -3.72 -1.73 9.57
C ILE A 100 -4.27 -0.38 9.09
N ILE A 101 -3.38 0.55 8.71
CA ILE A 101 -3.75 1.86 8.17
C ILE A 101 -3.07 2.05 6.82
N ASP A 102 -3.85 1.99 5.73
CA ASP A 102 -3.36 2.27 4.38
C ASP A 102 -3.53 3.75 4.07
N GLY A 103 -2.43 4.49 3.91
CA GLY A 103 -2.40 5.93 3.65
C GLY A 103 -2.26 6.80 4.90
N LEU A 104 -1.34 6.46 5.82
CA LEU A 104 -1.17 7.17 7.11
C LEU A 104 -0.85 8.66 6.92
N GLU A 105 -0.24 9.04 5.79
CA GLU A 105 0.08 10.43 5.45
C GLU A 105 -1.15 11.35 5.36
N GLN A 106 -2.36 10.79 5.30
CA GLN A 106 -3.61 11.55 5.32
C GLN A 106 -4.05 11.97 6.72
N LEU A 107 -3.35 11.51 7.76
CA LEU A 107 -3.58 11.90 9.15
C LEU A 107 -2.64 13.03 9.55
N SER A 108 -3.16 13.96 10.34
CA SER A 108 -2.33 14.98 10.98
C SER A 108 -1.42 14.35 12.04
N PHE A 109 -0.26 14.97 12.28
CA PHE A 109 0.69 14.51 13.31
C PHE A 109 0.05 14.29 14.70
N PRO A 110 -0.83 15.19 15.20
CA PRO A 110 -1.54 14.93 16.46
C PRO A 110 -2.40 13.67 16.43
N ALA A 111 -3.04 13.36 15.30
CA ALA A 111 -3.83 12.13 15.16
C ALA A 111 -2.95 10.88 15.21
N ILE A 112 -1.79 10.90 14.53
CA ILE A 112 -0.79 9.82 14.58
C ILE A 112 -0.31 9.59 16.02
N LEU A 113 -0.02 10.66 16.76
CA LEU A 113 0.37 10.58 18.18
C LEU A 113 -0.72 9.92 19.04
N VAL A 114 -1.97 10.34 18.88
CA VAL A 114 -3.12 9.78 19.62
C VAL A 114 -3.29 8.29 19.32
N ILE A 115 -3.19 7.89 18.04
CA ILE A 115 -3.24 6.48 17.63
C ILE A 115 -2.12 5.68 18.31
N GLY A 116 -0.90 6.21 18.32
CA GLY A 116 0.26 5.58 18.95
C GLY A 116 0.08 5.40 20.47
N ILE A 117 -0.36 6.44 21.18
CA ILE A 117 -0.63 6.38 22.62
C ILE A 117 -1.71 5.34 22.93
N ARG A 118 -2.82 5.33 22.16
CA ARG A 118 -3.91 4.36 22.35
C ARG A 118 -3.46 2.94 22.08
N ALA A 119 -2.70 2.71 21.00
CA ALA A 119 -2.18 1.40 20.66
C ALA A 119 -1.26 0.87 21.78
N LYS A 120 -0.38 1.73 22.31
CA LYS A 120 0.50 1.37 23.45
C LYS A 120 -0.30 1.01 24.70
N ARG A 121 -1.28 1.84 25.08
CA ARG A 121 -2.14 1.60 26.26
C ARG A 121 -2.97 0.33 26.14
N ARG A 122 -3.38 -0.04 24.92
CA ARG A 122 -4.24 -1.21 24.66
C ARG A 122 -3.47 -2.47 24.27
N GLY A 123 -2.13 -2.44 24.28
CA GLY A 123 -1.34 -3.60 23.88
C GLY A 123 -1.48 -3.97 22.39
N GLN A 124 -1.90 -3.04 21.53
CA GLN A 124 -2.10 -3.28 20.10
C GLN A 124 -0.84 -2.98 19.28
N GLN A 125 -0.76 -3.58 18.10
CA GLN A 125 0.25 -3.31 17.08
C GLN A 125 -0.36 -2.46 15.96
N VAL A 126 0.47 -1.70 15.25
CA VAL A 126 0.06 -0.87 14.11
C VAL A 126 0.97 -1.14 12.92
N LEU A 127 0.35 -1.50 11.79
CA LEU A 127 0.98 -1.57 10.49
C LEU A 127 0.43 -0.44 9.61
N ALA A 128 1.29 0.41 9.09
CA ALA A 128 0.90 1.54 8.27
C ALA A 128 1.53 1.48 6.87
N THR A 129 0.89 2.10 5.89
CA THR A 129 1.55 2.46 4.62
C THR A 129 1.80 3.97 4.56
N SER A 130 2.91 4.38 3.95
CA SER A 130 3.25 5.80 3.75
C SER A 130 4.22 6.05 2.61
N HIS A 131 4.32 7.30 2.15
CA HIS A 131 5.34 7.71 1.16
C HIS A 131 6.75 7.85 1.75
N HIS A 132 6.82 8.35 2.98
CA HIS A 132 8.08 8.60 3.67
C HIS A 132 8.12 7.84 5.01
N PRO A 133 9.32 7.57 5.56
CA PRO A 133 9.45 7.04 6.91
C PRO A 133 8.68 7.91 7.91
N ILE A 134 7.96 7.26 8.83
CA ILE A 134 7.18 7.95 9.86
C ILE A 134 7.95 7.88 11.18
N LEU A 135 8.04 9.01 11.88
CA LEU A 135 8.71 9.07 13.18
C LEU A 135 8.05 8.10 14.17
N GLY A 136 8.86 7.26 14.82
CA GLY A 136 8.39 6.25 15.78
C GLY A 136 7.90 4.95 15.15
N PHE A 137 7.88 4.82 13.82
CA PHE A 137 7.57 3.58 13.11
C PHE A 137 8.85 2.94 12.57
N LYS A 138 8.98 1.61 12.76
CA LYS A 138 10.03 0.83 12.08
C LYS A 138 9.63 0.61 10.63
N THR A 139 10.49 0.96 9.69
CA THR A 139 10.28 0.56 8.29
C THR A 139 10.47 -0.95 8.16
N LEU A 140 9.39 -1.67 7.84
CA LEU A 140 9.43 -3.12 7.61
C LEU A 140 9.90 -3.44 6.21
N HIS A 141 9.34 -2.73 5.23
CA HIS A 141 9.61 -2.93 3.81
C HIS A 141 9.56 -1.60 3.08
N ARG A 142 10.44 -1.44 2.08
CA ARG A 142 10.39 -0.33 1.14
C ARG A 142 9.94 -0.86 -0.22
N THR A 143 8.75 -0.48 -0.65
CA THR A 143 8.27 -0.81 -2.00
C THR A 143 8.99 0.06 -3.02
N THR A 144 9.53 -0.58 -4.04
CA THR A 144 10.17 0.04 -5.20
C THR A 144 9.65 -0.63 -6.46
N LEU A 145 9.64 0.09 -7.57
CA LEU A 145 9.35 -0.47 -8.88
C LEU A 145 10.64 -0.42 -9.69
N SER A 146 11.09 -1.57 -10.19
CA SER A 146 12.17 -1.61 -11.18
C SER A 146 11.57 -1.51 -12.58
N ALA A 147 12.40 -1.12 -13.53
CA ALA A 147 12.00 -1.03 -14.93
C ALA A 147 11.48 -2.38 -15.46
N GLU A 148 12.23 -3.44 -15.15
CA GLU A 148 11.92 -4.81 -15.55
C GLU A 148 10.59 -5.26 -14.97
N LEU A 149 10.34 -4.96 -13.68
CA LEU A 149 9.08 -5.31 -13.05
C LEU A 149 7.89 -4.56 -13.67
N VAL A 150 8.05 -3.28 -14.01
CA VAL A 150 6.99 -2.51 -14.70
C VAL A 150 6.69 -3.12 -16.06
N GLN A 151 7.71 -3.53 -16.82
CA GLN A 151 7.55 -4.20 -18.10
C GLN A 151 6.81 -5.53 -17.95
N GLU A 152 7.28 -6.42 -17.06
CA GLU A 152 6.65 -7.72 -16.80
C GLU A 152 5.17 -7.59 -16.40
N LEU A 153 4.87 -6.65 -15.50
CA LEU A 153 3.51 -6.41 -15.04
C LEU A 153 2.63 -5.85 -16.16
N THR A 154 3.19 -5.01 -17.02
CA THR A 154 2.48 -4.45 -18.18
C THR A 154 2.21 -5.53 -19.22
N GLU A 155 3.19 -6.37 -19.55
CA GLU A 155 3.04 -7.50 -20.48
C GLU A 155 1.94 -8.46 -20.01
N GLN A 156 1.93 -8.80 -18.72
CA GLN A 156 0.88 -9.65 -18.13
C GLN A 156 -0.51 -9.01 -18.27
N LEU A 157 -0.60 -7.69 -18.13
CA LEU A 157 -1.87 -6.96 -18.17
C LEU A 157 -2.45 -6.85 -19.58
N ILE A 158 -1.59 -6.84 -20.60
CA ILE A 158 -1.96 -6.71 -22.01
C ILE A 158 -1.98 -8.04 -22.75
N ASP A 159 -1.80 -9.18 -22.08
CA ASP A 159 -1.65 -10.48 -22.76
C ASP A 159 -2.82 -10.83 -23.71
N GLY A 160 -4.03 -10.35 -23.41
CA GLY A 160 -5.23 -10.57 -24.21
C GLY A 160 -5.53 -9.58 -25.34
N ILE A 161 -4.72 -8.53 -25.56
CA ILE A 161 -5.02 -7.50 -26.59
C ILE A 161 -4.27 -7.76 -27.92
N PRO A 162 -4.75 -7.23 -29.07
CA PRO A 162 -4.07 -7.33 -30.37
C PRO A 162 -2.61 -6.85 -30.36
N SER A 163 -1.74 -7.50 -31.16
CA SER A 163 -0.29 -7.29 -31.16
C SER A 163 0.14 -5.87 -31.52
N ASP A 164 -0.61 -5.19 -32.38
CA ASP A 164 -0.42 -3.78 -32.74
C ASP A 164 -0.66 -2.86 -31.54
N GLN A 165 -1.73 -3.11 -30.77
CA GLN A 165 -2.02 -2.40 -29.52
C GLN A 165 -0.99 -2.71 -28.43
N LYS A 166 -0.55 -3.97 -28.30
CA LYS A 166 0.52 -4.35 -27.36
C LYS A 166 1.79 -3.53 -27.61
N ARG A 167 2.20 -3.41 -28.88
CA ARG A 167 3.39 -2.64 -29.26
C ARG A 167 3.25 -1.15 -28.92
N LEU A 168 2.09 -0.56 -29.14
CA LEU A 168 1.83 0.84 -28.77
C LEU A 168 1.97 1.06 -27.26
N VAL A 169 1.36 0.20 -26.44
CA VAL A 169 1.45 0.28 -24.98
C VAL A 169 2.89 0.11 -24.50
N MET A 170 3.61 -0.90 -24.99
CA MET A 170 4.98 -1.16 -24.56
C MET A 170 5.95 -0.03 -24.93
N ASN A 171 5.76 0.61 -26.09
CA ASN A 171 6.54 1.79 -26.48
C ASN A 171 6.29 2.97 -25.52
N GLU A 172 5.04 3.22 -25.15
CA GLU A 172 4.71 4.29 -24.20
C GLU A 172 5.29 4.02 -22.80
N VAL A 173 5.20 2.76 -22.33
CA VAL A 173 5.79 2.34 -21.05
C VAL A 173 7.31 2.57 -21.05
N GLN A 174 8.03 2.12 -22.08
CA GLN A 174 9.47 2.34 -22.21
C GLN A 174 9.82 3.84 -22.22
N ARG A 175 9.07 4.64 -23.00
CA ARG A 175 9.27 6.08 -23.10
C ARG A 175 9.11 6.77 -21.75
N ARG A 176 8.12 6.38 -20.94
CA ARG A 176 7.86 6.98 -19.62
C ARG A 176 8.79 6.48 -18.54
N MET A 177 9.21 5.22 -18.60
CA MET A 177 10.19 4.68 -17.68
C MET A 177 11.56 5.34 -17.79
N ALA A 178 11.88 5.96 -18.92
CA ALA A 178 13.06 6.82 -19.05
C ALA A 178 12.98 8.09 -18.18
N SER A 179 11.81 8.45 -17.64
CA SER A 179 11.65 9.51 -16.64
C SER A 179 11.67 8.91 -15.22
N GLU A 180 12.49 9.47 -14.33
CA GLU A 180 12.92 8.84 -13.06
C GLU A 180 11.83 8.55 -12.01
N THR A 181 10.56 8.91 -12.24
CA THR A 181 9.47 8.62 -11.29
C THR A 181 8.17 8.25 -11.99
N VAL A 182 7.89 6.95 -12.09
CA VAL A 182 6.65 6.45 -12.70
C VAL A 182 5.68 6.00 -11.62
N ASN A 183 4.56 6.70 -11.49
CA ASN A 183 3.37 6.16 -10.83
C ASN A 183 2.72 5.14 -11.78
N LEU A 184 2.89 3.85 -11.49
CA LEU A 184 2.42 2.76 -12.35
C LEU A 184 0.91 2.81 -12.63
N ARG A 185 0.12 3.29 -11.64
CA ARG A 185 -1.32 3.47 -11.82
C ARG A 185 -1.62 4.49 -12.91
N ASP A 186 -0.96 5.65 -12.84
CA ASP A 186 -1.19 6.75 -13.79
C ASP A 186 -0.69 6.35 -15.18
N LEU A 187 0.47 5.67 -15.25
CA LEU A 187 0.98 5.10 -16.49
C LEU A 187 -0.04 4.17 -17.16
N TRP A 188 -0.64 3.24 -16.40
CA TRP A 188 -1.61 2.30 -16.96
C TRP A 188 -2.94 2.95 -17.33
N PHE A 189 -3.36 4.01 -16.63
CA PHE A 189 -4.52 4.80 -17.06
C PHE A 189 -4.25 5.48 -18.39
N ASP A 190 -3.09 6.11 -18.55
CA ASP A 190 -2.71 6.75 -19.81
C ASP A 190 -2.59 5.73 -20.95
N CYS A 191 -2.07 4.53 -20.69
CA CYS A 191 -2.02 3.45 -21.67
C CYS A 191 -3.42 2.96 -22.09
N TYR A 192 -4.37 2.93 -21.15
CA TYR A 192 -5.76 2.57 -21.46
C TYR A 192 -6.40 3.59 -22.39
N ASP A 193 -6.20 4.89 -22.12
CA ASP A 193 -6.70 5.97 -22.96
C ASP A 193 -6.10 5.96 -24.38
N LEU A 194 -4.91 5.40 -24.57
CA LEU A 194 -4.30 5.22 -25.90
C LEU A 194 -4.96 4.11 -26.72
N VAL A 195 -5.40 3.03 -26.07
CA VAL A 195 -5.97 1.85 -26.76
C VAL A 195 -7.47 1.99 -27.01
N CYS A 196 -8.17 2.76 -26.18
CA CYS A 196 -9.62 2.97 -26.28
C CYS A 196 -10.04 4.20 -27.09
N ARG A 197 -9.09 4.89 -27.74
CA ARG A 197 -9.36 5.93 -28.75
C ARG A 197 -9.52 5.32 -30.13
#